data_AF-A0A8T2II57-F1
#
_entry.id   AF-A0A8T2II57-F1
#
_cell.length_a   1.000
_cell.length_b   1.000
_cell.length_c   1.000
_cell.angle_alpha   90.00
_cell.angle_beta   90.00
_cell.angle_gamma   90.00
#
_symmetry.space_group_name_H-M   'P 1'
#
loop_
_entity.id
_entity.type
_entity.pdbx_description
1 polymer ?
#
loop_
_entity_poly.entity_id
_entity_poly.type
_entity_poly.pdbx_seq_one_letter_code
_entity_poly.pdbx_strand_id
1 'polypeptide(L)'
;MLITHGCAVGVNICMAYILHQSTTFHGHTHGSGYEKIEDSPSSGFALHLGSRGNTSVRAAFIHVIGDLLQSIGVMVAAIVIYFKPQYKIADPICTFLFSIFVLATTSTILRDVFWVLMEGTPRSIAYSSVKEVLLSIKGVRSVHSLRIWALTLSQNAVTVHLAVDENSESNVVLREATDLLQSKFDFFHMTVQVEKYLEEMEECQQCRDPMG
;
A
#
# COMPACT_ATOMS: atom_id res chain seq x y z
N MET A 1 -36.69 15.26 -9.94
CA MET A 1 -36.19 14.49 -8.80
C MET A 1 -36.14 13.00 -9.10
N LEU A 2 -37.25 12.31 -9.37
CA LEU A 2 -37.19 10.86 -9.60
C LEU A 2 -36.39 10.46 -10.86
N ILE A 3 -36.54 11.21 -11.96
CA ILE A 3 -35.75 11.01 -13.20
C ILE A 3 -34.26 11.26 -12.97
N THR A 4 -33.90 12.31 -12.24
CA THR A 4 -32.50 12.69 -11.96
C THR A 4 -31.80 11.64 -11.09
N HIS A 5 -32.48 11.08 -10.08
CA HIS A 5 -31.92 10.01 -9.25
C HIS A 5 -31.88 8.66 -9.98
N GLY A 6 -32.85 8.39 -10.86
CA GLY A 6 -32.83 7.24 -11.76
C GLY A 6 -31.61 7.25 -12.69
N CYS A 7 -31.29 8.40 -13.29
CA CYS A 7 -30.08 8.56 -14.08
C CYS A 7 -28.81 8.35 -13.25
N ALA A 8 -28.74 8.87 -12.02
CA ALA A 8 -27.58 8.71 -11.15
C ALA A 8 -27.30 7.24 -10.81
N VAL A 9 -28.34 6.46 -10.46
CA VAL A 9 -28.20 5.02 -10.24
C VAL A 9 -27.79 4.30 -11.52
N GLY A 10 -28.34 4.68 -12.67
CA GLY A 10 -27.96 4.13 -13.97
C GLY A 10 -26.47 4.33 -14.28
N VAL A 11 -25.92 5.51 -14.02
CA VAL A 11 -24.48 5.79 -14.19
C VAL A 11 -23.63 4.93 -13.27
N ASN A 12 -24.01 4.80 -11.99
CA ASN A 12 -23.26 3.98 -11.02
C ASN A 12 -23.29 2.48 -11.36
N ILE A 13 -24.42 1.98 -11.88
CA ILE A 13 -24.53 0.60 -12.38
C ILE A 13 -23.62 0.40 -13.60
N CYS A 14 -23.64 1.33 -14.57
CA CYS A 14 -22.75 1.26 -15.73
C CYS A 14 -21.27 1.28 -15.33
N MET A 15 -20.89 2.16 -14.38
CA MET A 15 -19.54 2.24 -13.86
C MET A 15 -19.12 0.92 -13.18
N ALA A 16 -19.99 0.34 -12.34
CA ALA A 16 -19.75 -0.96 -11.70
C ALA A 16 -19.57 -2.09 -12.74
N TYR A 17 -20.39 -2.08 -13.79
CA TYR A 17 -20.31 -3.05 -14.88
C TYR A 17 -19.01 -2.93 -15.68
N ILE A 18 -18.58 -1.72 -16.02
CA ILE A 18 -17.29 -1.46 -16.69
C ILE A 18 -16.14 -1.94 -15.81
N LEU A 19 -16.19 -1.68 -14.50
CA LEU A 19 -15.15 -2.12 -13.57
C LEU A 19 -15.11 -3.66 -13.45
N HIS A 20 -16.27 -4.31 -13.42
CA HIS A 20 -16.37 -5.78 -13.45
C HIS A 20 -15.82 -6.37 -14.75
N GLN A 21 -16.08 -5.72 -15.90
CA GLN A 21 -15.44 -6.14 -17.16
C GLN A 21 -13.93 -5.95 -17.09
N SER A 22 -13.43 -4.83 -16.57
CA SER A 22 -11.98 -4.55 -16.50
C SER A 22 -11.22 -5.52 -15.60
N THR A 23 -11.84 -6.02 -14.51
CA THR A 23 -11.28 -7.08 -13.67
C THR A 23 -11.32 -8.45 -14.35
N THR A 24 -12.27 -8.67 -15.26
CA THR A 24 -12.39 -9.93 -16.03
C THR A 24 -11.53 -9.93 -17.30
N PHE A 25 -11.12 -8.75 -17.82
CA PHE A 25 -10.42 -8.62 -19.11
C PHE A 25 -8.89 -8.54 -19.04
N HIS A 26 -8.27 -8.30 -17.89
CA HIS A 26 -6.81 -8.29 -17.76
C HIS A 26 -6.21 -9.64 -17.35
N GLY A 27 -6.48 -10.66 -18.19
CA GLY A 27 -5.65 -11.85 -18.31
C GLY A 27 -4.69 -11.68 -19.50
N HIS A 28 -3.75 -10.74 -19.40
CA HIS A 28 -2.71 -10.56 -20.42
C HIS A 28 -1.33 -10.89 -19.84
N THR A 29 -0.83 -12.05 -20.28
CA THR A 29 0.55 -12.51 -20.17
C THR A 29 1.49 -11.45 -20.74
N HIS A 30 2.21 -10.73 -19.88
CA HIS A 30 3.40 -10.01 -20.32
C HIS A 30 4.59 -10.95 -20.24
N GLY A 31 4.97 -11.49 -21.40
CA GLY A 31 6.27 -12.12 -21.59
C GLY A 31 7.37 -11.08 -21.40
N SER A 32 8.21 -11.29 -20.40
CA SER A 32 9.56 -10.75 -20.34
C SER A 32 10.49 -11.94 -20.36
N GLY A 33 11.29 -12.05 -21.42
CA GLY A 33 12.29 -13.09 -21.57
C GLY A 33 13.38 -12.92 -20.51
N TYR A 34 13.49 -13.91 -19.65
CA TYR A 34 14.73 -14.30 -19.00
C TYR A 34 14.77 -15.83 -18.98
N GLU A 35 15.93 -16.36 -19.32
CA GLU A 35 16.18 -17.77 -19.54
C GLU A 35 15.86 -18.66 -18.33
N LYS A 36 15.46 -19.87 -18.73
CA LYS A 36 15.22 -21.12 -18.02
C LYS A 36 16.39 -21.54 -17.11
N ILE A 37 16.07 -22.21 -15.98
CA ILE A 37 16.70 -23.42 -15.37
C ILE A 37 15.84 -23.77 -14.12
N GLU A 38 14.96 -24.79 -14.21
CA GLU A 38 14.99 -26.12 -13.52
C GLU A 38 14.91 -26.02 -11.98
N ASP A 39 14.16 -26.80 -11.18
CA ASP A 39 13.30 -27.99 -11.33
C ASP A 39 12.62 -28.19 -9.95
N SER A 40 11.33 -28.55 -9.91
CA SER A 40 10.71 -29.50 -8.94
C SER A 40 9.24 -29.20 -8.61
N PRO A 41 8.38 -30.25 -8.53
CA PRO A 41 6.95 -30.11 -8.27
C PRO A 41 6.64 -30.24 -6.77
N SER A 42 5.85 -29.33 -6.21
CA SER A 42 5.08 -29.64 -5.00
C SER A 42 3.75 -28.90 -5.00
N SER A 43 2.71 -29.72 -5.15
CA SER A 43 1.31 -29.44 -4.94
C SER A 43 1.08 -28.89 -3.52
N GLY A 44 0.51 -27.70 -3.44
CA GLY A 44 0.03 -27.10 -2.20
C GLY A 44 -1.00 -26.03 -2.53
N PHE A 45 -2.27 -26.34 -2.29
CA PHE A 45 -3.40 -25.42 -2.36
C PHE A 45 -3.28 -24.38 -1.23
N ALA A 46 -2.42 -23.38 -1.44
CA ALA A 46 -2.32 -22.21 -0.59
C ALA A 46 -2.86 -21.03 -1.40
N LEU A 47 -3.95 -20.45 -0.90
CA LEU A 47 -4.61 -19.27 -1.43
C LEU A 47 -3.65 -18.08 -1.31
N HIS A 48 -2.72 -17.99 -2.25
CA HIS A 48 -1.74 -16.93 -2.34
C HIS A 48 -2.48 -15.67 -2.80
N LEU A 49 -2.99 -14.91 -1.82
CA LEU A 49 -3.48 -13.54 -1.99
C LEU A 49 -2.31 -12.57 -2.28
N GLY A 50 -1.33 -13.02 -3.07
CA GLY A 50 -0.10 -12.33 -3.45
C GLY A 50 0.01 -12.20 -4.97
N SER A 51 -1.11 -12.22 -5.69
CA SER A 51 -1.10 -11.74 -7.07
C SER A 51 -1.04 -10.22 -7.03
N ARG A 52 -0.11 -9.65 -7.81
CA ARG A 52 0.10 -8.22 -8.09
C ARG A 52 -1.12 -7.60 -8.82
N GLY A 53 -2.31 -7.82 -8.28
CA GLY A 53 -3.59 -7.39 -8.83
C GLY A 53 -3.98 -6.04 -8.25
N ASN A 54 -3.81 -5.01 -9.07
CA ASN A 54 -4.28 -3.62 -8.93
C ASN A 54 -5.02 -3.29 -7.62
N THR A 55 -4.28 -2.98 -6.55
CA THR A 55 -4.83 -2.36 -5.33
C THR A 55 -5.71 -1.16 -5.68
N SER A 56 -5.33 -0.41 -6.72
CA SER A 56 -6.10 0.71 -7.28
C SER A 56 -7.47 0.29 -7.83
N VAL A 57 -7.59 -0.87 -8.48
CA VAL A 57 -8.87 -1.39 -9.00
C VAL A 57 -9.76 -1.87 -7.85
N ARG A 58 -9.18 -2.51 -6.84
CA ARG A 58 -9.92 -2.87 -5.62
C ARG A 58 -10.45 -1.63 -4.89
N ALA A 59 -9.63 -0.59 -4.78
CA ALA A 59 -10.04 0.69 -4.19
C ALA A 59 -11.16 1.35 -5.01
N ALA A 60 -11.03 1.38 -6.34
CA ALA A 60 -12.08 1.89 -7.23
C ALA A 60 -13.38 1.10 -7.10
N PHE A 61 -13.32 -0.23 -6.96
CA PHE A 61 -14.50 -1.07 -6.79
C PHE A 61 -15.27 -0.76 -5.51
N ILE A 62 -14.55 -0.64 -4.39
CA ILE A 62 -15.16 -0.28 -3.09
C ILE A 62 -15.79 1.12 -3.17
N HIS A 63 -15.14 2.06 -3.86
CA HIS A 63 -15.68 3.40 -4.07
C HIS A 63 -16.99 3.38 -4.86
N VAL A 64 -17.03 2.68 -5.99
CA VAL A 64 -18.23 2.56 -6.84
C VAL A 64 -19.40 1.92 -6.10
N ILE A 65 -19.14 0.92 -5.24
CA ILE A 65 -20.18 0.33 -4.38
C ILE A 65 -20.74 1.38 -3.41
N GLY A 66 -19.87 2.22 -2.82
CA GLY A 66 -20.28 3.32 -1.96
C GLY A 66 -21.21 4.30 -2.66
N ASP A 67 -20.85 4.72 -3.87
CA ASP A 67 -21.65 5.64 -4.69
C ASP A 67 -23.00 5.02 -5.09
N LEU A 68 -23.01 3.72 -5.41
CA LEU A 68 -24.23 2.99 -5.73
C LEU A 68 -25.18 2.94 -4.53
N LEU A 69 -24.68 2.62 -3.33
CA LEU A 69 -25.47 2.60 -2.10
C LEU A 69 -26.06 3.98 -1.80
N GLN A 70 -25.26 5.05 -1.95
CA GLN A 70 -25.72 6.42 -1.73
C GLN A 70 -26.81 6.82 -2.72
N SER A 71 -26.62 6.53 -4.01
CA SER A 71 -27.59 6.86 -5.05
C SER A 71 -28.92 6.09 -4.90
N ILE A 72 -28.87 4.83 -4.45
CA ILE A 72 -30.08 4.08 -4.06
C ILE A 72 -30.76 4.72 -2.84
N GLY A 73 -30.00 5.12 -1.82
CA GLY A 73 -30.55 5.78 -0.63
C GLY A 73 -31.33 7.05 -0.94
N VAL A 74 -30.79 7.90 -1.82
CA VAL A 74 -31.49 9.12 -2.28
C VAL A 74 -32.69 8.78 -3.16
N MET A 75 -32.61 7.73 -4.00
CA MET A 75 -33.76 7.27 -4.78
C MET A 75 -34.93 6.84 -3.88
N VAL A 76 -34.65 6.11 -2.80
CA VAL A 76 -35.67 5.72 -1.82
C VAL A 76 -36.30 6.95 -1.17
N ALA A 77 -35.49 7.94 -0.76
CA ALA A 77 -36.01 9.19 -0.21
C ALA A 77 -36.93 9.94 -1.21
N ALA A 78 -36.55 9.98 -2.49
CA ALA A 78 -37.36 10.60 -3.54
C ALA A 78 -38.70 9.88 -3.76
N ILE A 79 -38.73 8.54 -3.68
CA ILE A 79 -39.96 7.74 -3.77
C ILE A 79 -40.88 8.03 -2.58
N VAL A 80 -40.33 8.08 -1.36
CA VAL A 80 -41.10 8.41 -0.15
C VAL A 80 -41.74 9.79 -0.26
N ILE A 81 -41.00 10.79 -0.76
CA ILE A 81 -41.52 12.15 -0.97
C ILE A 81 -42.61 12.17 -2.04
N TYR A 82 -42.48 11.37 -3.10
CA TYR A 82 -43.49 11.29 -4.16
C TYR A 82 -44.85 10.80 -3.63
N PHE A 83 -44.86 9.74 -2.81
CA PHE A 83 -46.10 9.20 -2.24
C PHE A 83 -46.62 9.99 -1.04
N LYS A 84 -45.73 10.64 -0.27
CA LYS A 84 -46.08 11.41 0.93
C LYS A 84 -45.34 12.76 0.94
N PRO A 85 -45.90 13.80 0.29
CA PRO A 85 -45.26 15.12 0.16
C PRO A 85 -45.01 15.85 1.48
N GLN A 86 -45.60 15.38 2.57
CA GLN A 86 -45.42 15.89 3.93
C GLN A 86 -44.07 15.47 4.58
N TYR A 87 -43.35 14.51 3.99
CA TYR A 87 -42.01 14.09 4.45
C TYR A 87 -40.86 14.72 3.65
N LYS A 88 -41.00 15.96 3.17
CA LYS A 88 -39.94 16.67 2.40
C LYS A 88 -38.59 16.77 3.11
N ILE A 89 -38.58 16.70 4.45
CA ILE A 89 -37.37 16.75 5.28
C ILE A 89 -36.53 15.45 5.16
N ALA A 90 -37.10 14.36 4.64
CA ALA A 90 -36.40 13.09 4.49
C ALA A 90 -35.16 13.20 3.57
N ASP A 91 -35.21 14.03 2.53
CA ASP A 91 -34.11 14.19 1.57
C ASP A 91 -32.87 14.91 2.18
N PRO A 92 -33.02 16.06 2.86
CA PRO A 92 -31.92 16.67 3.62
C PRO A 92 -31.31 15.75 4.69
N ILE A 93 -32.14 15.01 5.44
CA ILE A 93 -31.64 14.08 6.48
C ILE A 93 -30.83 12.95 5.83
N CYS A 94 -31.37 12.34 4.77
CA CYS A 94 -30.70 11.28 4.02
C CYS A 94 -29.34 11.75 3.48
N THR A 95 -29.33 12.92 2.81
CA THR A 95 -28.11 13.50 2.24
C THR A 95 -27.07 13.83 3.31
N PHE A 96 -27.50 14.37 4.46
CA PHE A 96 -26.60 14.69 5.57
C PHE A 96 -25.97 13.44 6.19
N LEU A 97 -26.76 12.37 6.41
CA LEU A 97 -26.26 11.09 6.90
C LEU A 97 -25.24 10.49 5.94
N PHE A 98 -25.53 10.50 4.63
CA PHE A 98 -24.58 10.01 3.62
C PHE A 98 -23.31 10.87 3.55
N SER A 99 -23.42 12.18 3.70
CA SER A 99 -22.25 13.07 3.74
C SER A 99 -21.31 12.72 4.89
N ILE A 100 -21.84 12.49 6.10
CA ILE A 100 -21.04 12.05 7.26
C ILE A 100 -20.41 10.69 7.00
N PHE A 101 -21.18 9.74 6.45
CA PHE A 101 -20.68 8.41 6.12
C PHE A 101 -19.49 8.46 5.16
N VAL A 102 -19.62 9.20 4.05
CA VAL A 102 -18.56 9.38 3.05
C VAL A 102 -17.34 10.10 3.65
N LEU A 103 -17.54 11.12 4.48
CA LEU A 103 -16.43 11.80 5.17
C LEU A 103 -15.66 10.83 6.07
N ALA A 104 -16.36 10.00 6.84
CA ALA A 104 -15.73 9.02 7.73
C ALA A 104 -14.92 7.97 6.96
N THR A 105 -15.46 7.42 5.87
CA THR A 105 -14.76 6.43 5.05
C THR A 105 -13.55 7.04 4.34
N THR A 106 -13.70 8.26 3.81
CA THR A 106 -12.63 8.95 3.08
C THR A 106 -11.50 9.42 4.00
N SER A 107 -11.82 9.86 5.22
CA SER A 107 -10.81 10.32 6.19
C SER A 107 -9.76 9.25 6.50
N THR A 108 -10.17 7.97 6.55
CA THR A 108 -9.25 6.85 6.78
C THR A 108 -8.26 6.69 5.62
N ILE A 109 -8.75 6.70 4.37
CA ILE A 109 -7.91 6.58 3.17
C ILE A 109 -6.99 7.80 3.06
N LEU A 110 -7.53 8.99 3.30
CA LEU A 110 -6.79 10.23 3.23
C LEU A 110 -5.61 10.23 4.21
N ARG A 111 -5.82 9.72 5.44
CA ARG A 111 -4.75 9.56 6.42
C ARG A 111 -3.64 8.64 5.92
N ASP A 112 -3.98 7.52 5.29
CA ASP A 112 -2.99 6.58 4.77
C ASP A 112 -2.19 7.20 3.60
N VAL A 113 -2.86 7.97 2.72
CA VAL A 113 -2.18 8.72 1.65
C VAL A 113 -1.23 9.77 2.23
N PHE A 114 -1.68 10.55 3.23
CA PHE A 114 -0.81 11.50 3.91
C PHE A 114 0.41 10.80 4.54
N TRP A 115 0.23 9.62 5.12
CA TRP A 115 1.34 8.85 5.69
C TRP A 115 2.40 8.48 4.65
N VAL A 116 1.96 8.03 3.47
CA VAL A 116 2.86 7.72 2.34
C VAL A 116 3.56 8.98 1.83
N LEU A 117 2.82 10.09 1.65
CA LEU A 117 3.39 11.35 1.16
C LEU A 117 4.38 11.99 2.13
N MET A 118 4.21 11.75 3.43
CA MET A 118 5.15 12.19 4.47
C MET A 118 6.36 11.27 4.62
N GLU A 119 6.57 10.33 3.69
CA GLU A 119 7.62 9.31 3.76
C GLU A 119 7.59 8.51 5.07
N GLY A 120 6.39 8.30 5.62
CA GLY A 120 6.19 7.58 6.86
C GLY A 120 6.62 6.12 6.75
N THR A 121 7.19 5.59 7.83
CA THR A 121 7.56 4.18 7.90
C THR A 121 6.33 3.29 7.74
N PRO A 122 6.39 2.26 6.86
CA PRO A 122 5.27 1.35 6.65
C PRO A 122 4.95 0.58 7.93
N ARG A 123 3.65 0.48 8.27
CA ARG A 123 3.20 -0.19 9.51
C ARG A 123 3.56 -1.68 9.59
N SER A 124 3.87 -2.30 8.46
CA SER A 124 4.22 -3.72 8.37
C SER A 124 5.68 -4.02 8.72
N ILE A 125 6.55 -3.01 8.80
CA ILE A 125 7.99 -3.19 9.01
C ILE A 125 8.44 -2.40 10.23
N ALA A 126 8.95 -3.10 11.24
CA ALA A 126 9.57 -2.48 12.40
C ALA A 126 11.01 -2.08 12.08
N TYR A 127 11.34 -0.82 12.37
CA TYR A 127 12.69 -0.25 12.21
C TYR A 127 13.75 -1.12 12.92
N SER A 128 13.48 -1.49 14.17
CA SER A 128 14.38 -2.32 14.99
C SER A 128 14.65 -3.68 14.35
N SER A 129 13.62 -4.34 13.81
CA SER A 129 13.78 -5.65 13.17
C SER A 129 14.69 -5.61 11.95
N VAL A 130 14.60 -4.55 11.12
CA VAL A 130 15.51 -4.38 9.97
C VAL A 130 16.94 -4.14 10.45
N LYS A 131 17.11 -3.27 11.46
CA LYS A 131 18.42 -2.98 12.05
C LYS A 131 19.08 -4.23 12.64
N GLU A 132 18.35 -5.03 13.41
CA GLU A 132 18.85 -6.27 14.01
C GLU A 132 19.27 -7.30 12.96
N VAL A 133 18.49 -7.44 11.88
CA VAL A 133 18.85 -8.34 10.77
C VAL A 133 20.13 -7.88 10.09
N LEU A 134 20.28 -6.58 9.82
CA LEU A 134 21.50 -6.05 9.19
C LEU A 134 22.73 -6.16 10.09
N LEU A 135 22.57 -5.98 11.41
CA LEU A 135 23.64 -6.19 12.39
C LEU A 135 24.04 -7.66 12.55
N SER A 136 23.17 -8.61 12.17
CA SER A 136 23.50 -10.03 12.22
C SER A 136 24.45 -10.50 11.11
N ILE A 137 24.68 -9.66 10.11
CA ILE A 137 25.59 -9.95 8.98
C ILE A 137 27.03 -9.92 9.48
N LYS A 138 27.80 -10.95 9.12
CA LYS A 138 29.19 -11.04 9.53
C LYS A 138 30.01 -9.91 8.91
N GLY A 139 30.71 -9.16 9.75
CA GLY A 139 31.58 -8.05 9.33
C GLY A 139 30.90 -6.69 9.31
N VAL A 140 29.60 -6.61 9.63
CA VAL A 140 28.92 -5.35 9.93
C VAL A 140 29.16 -5.00 11.39
N ARG A 141 29.76 -3.83 11.64
CA ARG A 141 30.04 -3.31 12.98
C ARG A 141 28.97 -2.33 13.45
N SER A 142 28.41 -1.54 12.54
CA SER A 142 27.33 -0.60 12.85
C SER A 142 26.40 -0.38 11.66
N VAL A 143 25.15 -0.05 11.95
CA VAL A 143 24.11 0.31 10.98
C VAL A 143 23.60 1.70 11.33
N HIS A 144 23.63 2.60 10.37
CA HIS A 144 23.22 3.99 10.57
C HIS A 144 22.54 4.55 9.33
N SER A 145 21.94 5.74 9.47
CA SER A 145 21.16 6.40 8.42
C SER A 145 20.08 5.50 7.79
N LEU A 146 19.58 4.51 8.56
CA LEU A 146 18.52 3.61 8.12
C LEU A 146 17.24 4.43 7.93
N ARG A 147 16.73 4.46 6.72
CA ARG A 147 15.49 5.13 6.34
C ARG A 147 14.60 4.12 5.64
N ILE A 148 13.38 4.00 6.11
CA ILE A 148 12.40 3.07 5.57
C ILE A 148 11.12 3.88 5.33
N TRP A 149 10.64 3.88 4.09
CA TRP A 149 9.43 4.60 3.71
C TRP A 149 8.60 3.78 2.71
N ALA A 150 7.32 4.10 2.64
CA ALA A 150 6.41 3.54 1.64
C ALA A 150 6.42 4.44 0.40
N LEU A 151 6.58 3.87 -0.80
CA LEU A 151 6.37 4.56 -2.07
C LEU A 151 4.90 4.49 -2.50
N THR A 152 4.27 3.35 -2.22
CA THR A 152 2.84 3.11 -2.41
C THR A 152 2.32 2.24 -1.27
N LEU A 153 1.01 1.96 -1.24
CA LEU A 153 0.41 1.04 -0.25
C LEU A 153 0.98 -0.39 -0.30
N SER A 154 1.67 -0.76 -1.38
CA SER A 154 2.22 -2.11 -1.58
C SER A 154 3.70 -2.13 -1.95
N GLN A 155 4.38 -0.98 -2.01
CA GLN A 155 5.79 -0.90 -2.37
C GLN A 155 6.53 -0.11 -1.30
N ASN A 156 7.48 -0.77 -0.66
CA ASN A 156 8.34 -0.19 0.36
C ASN A 156 9.74 0.05 -0.22
N ALA A 157 10.41 1.08 0.27
CA ALA A 157 11.78 1.40 -0.05
C ALA A 157 12.63 1.55 1.20
N VAL A 158 13.92 1.24 1.06
CA VAL A 158 14.90 1.34 2.14
C VAL A 158 16.21 1.95 1.65
N THR A 159 16.77 2.86 2.43
CA THR A 159 18.16 3.30 2.30
C THR A 159 18.87 3.09 3.62
N VAL A 160 20.09 2.54 3.58
CA VAL A 160 20.86 2.25 4.78
C VAL A 160 22.35 2.36 4.52
N HIS A 161 23.08 2.76 5.55
CA HIS A 161 24.53 2.75 5.58
C HIS A 161 25.02 1.66 6.54
N LEU A 162 25.94 0.83 6.05
CA LEU A 162 26.57 -0.26 6.79
C LEU A 162 28.04 0.07 6.99
N ALA A 163 28.44 0.21 8.24
CA ALA A 163 29.84 0.35 8.62
C ALA A 163 30.44 -1.04 8.84
N VAL A 164 31.43 -1.42 8.03
CA VAL A 164 32.09 -2.72 8.07
C VAL A 164 33.51 -2.64 8.63
N ASP A 165 33.99 -3.74 9.21
CA ASP A 165 35.37 -3.85 9.67
C ASP A 165 36.37 -3.71 8.51
N GLU A 166 37.59 -3.24 8.81
CA GLU A 166 38.63 -3.02 7.78
C GLU A 166 39.00 -4.26 6.98
N ASN A 167 38.84 -5.45 7.57
CA ASN A 167 39.18 -6.74 6.97
C ASN A 167 38.00 -7.39 6.21
N SER A 168 36.82 -6.76 6.23
CA SER A 168 35.62 -7.31 5.60
C SER A 168 35.53 -6.89 4.13
N GLU A 169 35.18 -7.83 3.25
CA GLU A 169 34.96 -7.51 1.84
C GLU A 169 33.59 -6.83 1.63
N SER A 170 33.62 -5.54 1.26
CA SER A 170 32.41 -4.72 1.10
C SER A 170 31.39 -5.30 0.11
N ASN A 171 31.85 -5.95 -0.96
CA ASN A 171 30.97 -6.57 -1.96
C ASN A 171 30.20 -7.78 -1.42
N VAL A 172 30.82 -8.56 -0.52
CA VAL A 172 30.18 -9.73 0.09
C VAL A 172 29.09 -9.26 1.05
N VAL A 173 29.41 -8.28 1.90
CA VAL A 173 28.44 -7.69 2.83
C VAL A 173 27.28 -7.04 2.09
N LEU A 174 27.57 -6.28 1.03
CA LEU A 174 26.53 -5.65 0.20
C LEU A 174 25.56 -6.68 -0.37
N ARG A 175 26.08 -7.78 -0.92
CA ARG A 175 25.27 -8.85 -1.50
C ARG A 175 24.42 -9.55 -0.45
N GLU A 176 25.02 -9.92 0.68
CA GLU A 176 24.30 -10.58 1.78
C GLU A 176 23.21 -9.67 2.37
N ALA A 177 23.49 -8.37 2.55
CA ALA A 177 22.51 -7.40 3.01
C ALA A 177 21.34 -7.24 2.03
N THR A 178 21.65 -7.15 0.73
CA THR A 178 20.64 -7.06 -0.35
C THR A 178 19.73 -8.28 -0.35
N ASP A 179 20.31 -9.48 -0.31
CA ASP A 179 19.58 -10.75 -0.32
C ASP A 179 18.69 -10.92 0.93
N LEU A 180 19.17 -10.52 2.11
CA LEU A 180 18.38 -10.55 3.35
C LEU A 180 17.23 -9.55 3.34
N LEU A 181 17.48 -8.32 2.87
CA LEU A 181 16.46 -7.28 2.78
C LEU A 181 15.35 -7.68 1.80
N GLN A 182 15.71 -8.32 0.68
CA GLN A 182 14.75 -8.79 -0.30
C GLN A 182 13.95 -10.00 0.21
N SER A 183 14.63 -11.00 0.78
CA SER A 183 13.98 -12.26 1.22
C SER A 183 13.09 -12.11 2.45
N LYS A 184 13.47 -11.27 3.43
CA LYS A 184 12.69 -11.11 4.67
C LYS A 184 11.63 -10.02 4.63
N PHE A 185 11.88 -8.93 3.90
CA PHE A 185 11.06 -7.71 3.98
C PHE A 185 10.43 -7.28 2.65
N ASP A 186 10.78 -7.93 1.53
CA ASP A 186 10.23 -7.67 0.19
C ASP A 186 10.28 -6.18 -0.21
N PHE A 187 11.43 -5.53 0.03
CA PHE A 187 11.65 -4.15 -0.40
C PHE A 187 11.71 -4.07 -1.93
N PHE A 188 10.91 -3.16 -2.49
CA PHE A 188 10.84 -2.96 -3.94
C PHE A 188 12.01 -2.13 -4.47
N HIS A 189 12.43 -1.12 -3.70
CA HIS A 189 13.64 -0.34 -3.97
C HIS A 189 14.55 -0.37 -2.74
N MET A 190 15.84 -0.62 -2.95
CA MET A 190 16.83 -0.61 -1.88
C MET A 190 18.12 0.07 -2.32
N THR A 191 18.70 0.84 -1.42
CA THR A 191 20.03 1.44 -1.59
C THR A 191 20.83 1.15 -0.33
N VAL A 192 21.87 0.33 -0.47
CA VAL A 192 22.76 -0.05 0.62
C VAL A 192 24.12 0.56 0.32
N GLN A 193 24.56 1.48 1.17
CA GLN A 193 25.91 2.03 1.12
C GLN A 193 26.78 1.28 2.13
N VAL A 194 27.91 0.74 1.68
CA VAL A 194 28.88 0.07 2.54
C VAL A 194 30.09 0.99 2.71
N GLU A 195 30.45 1.27 3.95
CA GLU A 195 31.59 2.12 4.31
C GLU A 195 32.44 1.47 5.40
N LYS A 196 33.68 1.91 5.51
CA LYS A 196 34.57 1.41 6.56
C LYS A 196 34.19 2.04 7.89
N TYR A 197 34.28 1.26 8.96
CA TYR A 197 34.09 1.78 10.30
C TYR A 197 35.15 2.82 10.65
N LEU A 198 34.69 3.98 11.11
CA LEU A 198 35.52 5.04 11.69
C LEU A 198 35.01 5.32 13.11
N GLU A 199 35.91 5.55 14.06
CA GLU A 199 35.53 5.82 15.46
C GLU A 199 34.64 7.07 15.61
N GLU A 200 34.81 8.06 14.73
CA GLU A 200 33.99 9.28 14.66
C GLU A 200 32.50 9.01 14.40
N MET A 201 32.15 7.82 13.87
CA MET A 201 30.77 7.44 13.60
C MET A 201 29.96 7.18 14.88
N GLU A 202 30.62 6.89 16.01
CA GLU A 202 29.95 6.74 17.31
C GLU A 202 29.39 8.08 17.83
N GLU A 203 30.03 9.20 17.46
CA GLU A 203 29.66 10.54 17.92
C GLU A 203 28.73 11.28 16.94
N CYS A 204 28.45 10.68 15.77
CA CYS A 204 27.62 11.27 14.73
C CYS A 204 26.16 11.48 15.19
N GLN A 205 25.76 12.75 15.37
CA GLN A 205 24.40 13.10 15.78
C GLN A 205 23.33 12.76 14.72
N GLN A 206 23.70 12.80 13.43
CA GLN A 206 22.81 12.45 12.32
C GLN A 206 22.60 10.93 12.17
N CYS A 207 23.48 10.13 12.78
CA CYS A 207 23.51 8.69 12.69
C CYS A 207 22.74 8.00 13.82
N ARG A 208 22.19 8.78 14.76
CA ARG A 208 21.43 8.26 15.90
C ARG A 208 20.10 7.66 15.45
N ASP A 209 19.69 6.63 16.18
CA ASP A 209 18.37 6.03 15.98
C ASP A 209 17.28 7.07 16.23
N PRO A 210 16.19 7.05 15.44
CA PRO A 210 15.03 7.87 15.73
C PRO A 210 14.50 7.51 17.13
N MET A 211 14.25 8.53 17.96
CA MET A 211 13.57 8.32 19.24
C MET A 211 12.15 7.84 18.94
N GLY A 212 11.87 6.57 19.26
CA GLY A 212 10.58 5.92 19.04
C GLY A 212 9.46 6.47 19.90
#